data_AF-A0A1R3U2T7-F1
#
_entry.id   AF-A0A1R3U2T7-F1
#
_cell.length_a   1.000
_cell.length_b   1.000
_cell.length_c   1.000
_cell.angle_alpha   90.00
_cell.angle_beta   90.00
_cell.angle_gamma   90.00
#
_symmetry.space_group_name_H-M   'P 1'
#
loop_
_entity.id
_entity.type
_entity.pdbx_description
1 polymer ?
#
loop_
_entity_poly.entity_id
_entity_poly.type
_entity_poly.pdbx_seq_one_letter_code
_entity_poly.pdbx_strand_id
1 'polypeptide(L)' 'MAKFDPDIHDDNLPMDEAFMAQMKPSRRGRPRSDTPKVEVKIRLDAKTVEHLRGSGPGWQTRVNALLEKMVAAGQI' A
#
# COMPACT_ATOMS: atom_id res chain seq x y z
N MET A 1 29.62 -31.90 3.00
CA MET A 1 28.22 -31.51 3.22
C MET A 1 27.70 -32.30 4.42
N ALA A 2 27.45 -31.66 5.57
CA ALA A 2 26.73 -32.32 6.65
C ALA A 2 25.30 -32.59 6.17
N LYS A 3 24.83 -33.85 6.30
CA LYS A 3 23.48 -34.25 5.92
C LYS A 3 22.47 -33.53 6.80
N PHE A 4 21.35 -33.12 6.20
CA PHE A 4 20.17 -32.62 6.91
C PHE A 4 19.75 -33.66 7.97
N ASP A 5 19.78 -33.25 9.23
CA ASP A 5 19.33 -34.04 10.38
C ASP A 5 17.91 -33.58 10.75
N PRO A 6 16.87 -34.39 10.49
CA PRO A 6 15.48 -34.00 10.71
C PRO A 6 15.14 -33.78 12.19
N ASP A 7 15.92 -34.34 13.12
CA ASP A 7 15.66 -34.21 14.56
C ASP A 7 16.19 -32.89 15.16
N ILE A 8 16.99 -32.13 14.39
CA ILE A 8 17.57 -30.86 14.86
C ILE A 8 16.69 -29.63 14.53
N HIS A 9 15.63 -29.79 13.72
CA HIS A 9 14.92 -28.62 13.15
C HIS A 9 13.39 -28.61 13.28
N ASP A 10 12.76 -29.53 13.99
CA ASP A 10 11.31 -29.47 14.20
C ASP A 10 10.94 -29.05 15.63
N ASP A 11 11.36 -27.84 16.01
CA ASP A 11 10.87 -27.13 17.21
C ASP A 11 9.45 -26.56 17.01
N ASN A 12 8.80 -26.84 15.86
CA ASN A 12 7.43 -26.41 15.67
C ASN A 12 6.51 -27.25 16.54
N LEU A 13 5.75 -26.57 17.38
CA LEU A 13 4.64 -27.19 18.09
C LEU A 13 3.71 -27.86 17.06
N PRO A 14 3.22 -29.07 17.34
CA PRO A 14 2.21 -29.69 16.51
C PRO A 14 1.02 -28.74 16.38
N MET A 15 0.53 -28.57 15.16
CA MET A 15 -0.66 -27.76 14.84
C MET A 15 -1.92 -28.46 15.37
N ASP A 16 -1.99 -28.63 16.68
CA ASP A 16 -3.09 -29.27 17.38
C ASP A 16 -4.21 -28.26 17.70
N GLU A 17 -5.34 -28.79 18.15
CA GLU A 17 -6.55 -28.00 18.40
C GLU A 17 -6.33 -26.94 19.49
N ALA A 18 -5.46 -27.22 20.46
CA ALA A 18 -5.10 -26.30 21.54
C ALA A 18 -4.21 -25.14 21.05
N PHE A 19 -3.25 -25.42 20.15
CA PHE A 19 -2.41 -24.42 19.49
C PHE A 19 -3.23 -23.50 18.59
N MET A 20 -4.16 -24.08 17.81
CA MET A 20 -5.06 -23.33 16.94
C MET A 20 -6.06 -22.47 17.72
N ALA A 21 -6.55 -22.97 18.86
CA ALA A 21 -7.43 -22.19 19.76
C ALA A 21 -6.71 -20.99 20.41
N GLN A 22 -5.38 -21.06 20.57
CA GLN A 22 -4.56 -19.96 21.10
C GLN A 22 -4.11 -18.95 20.03
N MET A 23 -4.21 -19.28 18.73
CA MET A 23 -3.91 -18.35 17.65
C MET A 23 -4.94 -17.23 17.59
N LYS A 24 -4.59 -16.05 18.13
CA LYS A 24 -5.35 -14.83 17.91
C LYS A 24 -5.14 -14.34 16.48
N PRO A 25 -6.20 -13.97 15.73
CA PRO A 25 -6.04 -13.31 14.45
C PRO A 25 -5.21 -12.05 14.66
N SER A 26 -3.97 -12.08 14.18
CA SER A 26 -3.15 -10.89 14.20
C SER A 26 -3.85 -9.88 13.30
N ARG A 27 -4.16 -8.68 13.81
CA ARG A 27 -4.60 -7.52 13.00
C ARG A 27 -3.42 -7.07 12.12
N ARG A 28 -2.95 -7.96 11.23
CA ARG A 28 -1.86 -7.70 10.31
C ARG A 28 -2.40 -6.83 9.20
N GLY A 29 -1.98 -5.58 9.22
CA GLY A 29 -2.27 -4.59 8.19
C GLY A 29 -1.78 -3.22 8.63
N ARG A 30 -1.39 -2.38 7.67
CA ARG A 30 -1.22 -0.94 7.94
C ARG A 30 -2.52 -0.42 8.57
N PRO A 31 -2.46 0.39 9.65
CA PRO A 31 -3.64 1.05 10.20
C PRO A 31 -4.48 1.68 9.08
N ARG A 32 -5.80 1.48 9.12
CA ARG A 32 -6.69 2.07 8.14
C ARG A 32 -6.57 3.60 8.26
N SER A 33 -6.27 4.27 7.15
CA SER A 33 -6.25 5.73 7.10
C SER A 33 -7.68 6.23 7.26
N ASP A 34 -7.90 7.19 8.15
CA ASP A 34 -9.23 7.81 8.33
C ASP A 34 -9.67 8.56 7.06
N THR A 35 -8.72 9.15 6.35
CA THR A 35 -8.94 9.88 5.10
C THR A 35 -8.04 9.31 4.00
N PRO A 36 -8.40 8.19 3.35
CA PRO A 36 -7.65 7.67 2.22
C PRO A 36 -7.82 8.58 1.00
N LYS A 37 -6.82 8.56 0.10
CA LYS A 37 -6.97 9.18 -1.23
C LYS A 37 -8.10 8.48 -1.98
N VAL A 38 -8.98 9.26 -2.59
CA VAL A 38 -10.09 8.74 -3.39
C VAL A 38 -9.63 8.58 -4.84
N GLU A 39 -9.81 7.39 -5.41
CA GLU A 39 -9.57 7.18 -6.84
C GLU A 39 -10.70 7.83 -7.63
N VAL A 40 -10.36 8.78 -8.50
CA VAL A 40 -11.32 9.48 -9.35
C VAL A 40 -10.97 9.24 -10.82
N LYS A 41 -11.96 8.86 -11.62
CA LYS A 41 -11.82 8.70 -13.07
C LYS A 41 -12.21 10.01 -13.76
N ILE A 42 -11.21 10.77 -14.20
CA ILE A 42 -11.39 11.98 -15.02
C ILE A 42 -10.71 11.83 -16.38
N ARG A 43 -11.25 12.48 -17.41
CA ARG A 43 -10.61 12.61 -18.71
C ARG A 43 -9.88 13.94 -18.75
N LEU A 44 -8.59 13.90 -19.07
CA LEU A 44 -7.76 15.07 -19.29
C LEU A 44 -7.40 15.16 -20.77
N ASP A 45 -7.12 16.38 -21.22
CA ASP A 45 -6.63 16.62 -22.58
C ASP A 45 -5.29 15.89 -22.83
N ALA A 46 -5.12 15.33 -24.03
CA ALA A 46 -3.96 14.50 -24.38
C ALA A 46 -2.64 15.27 -24.27
N LYS A 47 -2.59 16.51 -24.75
CA LYS A 47 -1.38 17.36 -24.70
C LYS A 47 -1.01 17.68 -23.26
N THR A 48 -2.01 17.87 -22.41
CA THR A 48 -1.80 18.11 -20.98
C THR A 48 -1.19 16.88 -20.30
N VAL A 49 -1.72 15.68 -20.58
CA VAL A 49 -1.19 14.42 -20.02
C VAL A 49 0.23 14.15 -20.50
N GLU A 50 0.53 14.40 -21.77
CA GLU A 50 1.89 14.26 -22.32
C GLU A 50 2.88 15.18 -21.61
N HIS A 51 2.55 16.45 -21.45
CA HIS A 51 3.39 17.40 -20.73
C HIS A 51 3.63 16.97 -19.27
N LEU A 52 2.57 16.54 -18.58
CA LEU A 52 2.66 16.06 -17.20
C LEU A 52 3.55 14.81 -17.10
N ARG A 53 3.37 13.82 -17.97
CA ARG A 53 4.23 12.62 -18.01
C ARG A 53 5.68 12.97 -18.33
N GLY A 54 5.90 13.93 -19.23
CA GLY A 54 7.23 14.46 -19.58
C GLY A 54 7.96 15.12 -18.40
N SER A 55 7.24 15.60 -17.39
CA SER A 55 7.86 16.14 -16.16
C SER A 55 8.55 15.06 -15.29
N GLY A 56 8.45 13.78 -15.67
CA GLY A 56 9.16 12.68 -15.04
C GLY A 56 8.38 11.98 -13.91
N PRO A 57 9.02 11.05 -13.18
CA PRO A 57 8.39 10.30 -12.11
C PRO A 57 7.69 11.20 -11.07
N GLY A 58 6.58 10.71 -10.51
CA GLY A 58 5.81 11.46 -9.51
C GLY A 58 4.92 12.58 -10.06
N TRP A 59 4.74 12.69 -11.38
CA TRP A 59 3.88 13.72 -11.98
C TRP A 59 2.46 13.74 -11.43
N GLN A 60 1.85 12.58 -11.14
CA GLN A 60 0.52 12.52 -10.51
C GLN A 60 0.49 13.12 -9.11
N THR A 61 1.57 12.94 -8.34
CA THR A 61 1.68 13.54 -7.00
C THR A 61 1.84 15.06 -7.09
N ARG A 62 2.59 15.55 -8.08
CA ARG A 62 2.70 17.00 -8.35
C ARG A 62 1.35 17.60 -8.77
N VAL A 63 0.58 16.90 -9.61
CA VAL A 63 -0.78 17.33 -10.00
C VAL A 63 -1.68 17.41 -8.78
N ASN A 64 -1.69 16.38 -7.91
CA ASN A 64 -2.47 16.40 -6.69
C ASN A 64 -2.11 17.60 -5.79
N ALA A 65 -0.82 17.86 -5.58
CA ALA A 65 -0.37 19.00 -4.78
C ALA A 65 -0.75 20.36 -5.39
N LEU A 66 -0.80 20.47 -6.72
CA LEU A 66 -1.29 21.68 -7.40
C LEU A 66 -2.79 21.88 -7.16
N LEU A 67 -3.59 20.81 -7.31
CA LEU A 67 -5.03 20.86 -7.06
C LEU A 67 -5.34 21.25 -5.61
N GLU A 68 -4.62 20.66 -4.64
CA GLU A 68 -4.74 21.03 -3.22
C GLU A 68 -4.47 22.53 -2.99
N LYS A 69 -3.44 23.09 -3.65
CA LYS A 69 -3.14 24.53 -3.55
C LYS A 69 -4.23 25.40 -4.16
N MET A 70 -4.76 25.02 -5.32
CA MET A 70 -5.80 25.79 -6.00
C MET A 70 -7.12 25.79 -5.20
N VAL A 71 -7.48 24.65 -4.60
CA VAL A 71 -8.63 24.54 -3.69
C VAL A 71 -8.42 25.38 -2.43
N ALA A 72 -7.24 25.29 -1.80
CA ALA A 72 -6.93 26.08 -0.62
C ALA A 72 -6.93 27.60 -0.91
N ALA A 73 -6.58 28.00 -2.14
CA ALA A 73 -6.62 29.37 -2.60
C ALA A 73 -8.02 29.83 -3.08
N GLY A 74 -9.02 28.95 -3.11
CA GLY A 74 -10.38 29.26 -3.58
C GLY A 74 -10.44 29.60 -5.07
N GLN A 75 -9.47 29.14 -5.86
CA GLN A 75 -9.45 29.34 -7.31
C GLN A 75 -10.33 28.32 -8.05
N ILE A 76 -10.67 27.23 -7.36
CA ILE A 76 -11.64 26.19 -7.70
C ILE A 76 -12.30 25.73 -6.40
#